data_AF-A0A2E0R2H1-F1
#
_entry.id   AF-A0A2E0R2H1-F1
#
_cell.length_a   1.000
_cell.length_b   1.000
_cell.length_c   1.000
_cell.angle_alpha   90.00
_cell.angle_beta   90.00
_cell.angle_gamma   90.00
#
_symmetry.space_group_name_H-M   'P 1'
#
loop_
_entity.id
_entity.type
_entity.pdbx_description
1 polymer ?
#
loop_
_entity_poly.entity_id
_entity_poly.type
_entity_poly.pdbx_seq_one_letter_code
_entity_poly.pdbx_strand_id
1 'polypeptide(L)'
;MKSPNLICFFAFLSFFATTVLAQRPEPTLKDVPYDEQNAAQVLDVYQAESETPVPAVVYIHGGGWRAGSKNAIPGFLAKLVNEGTYTVVSVEYRFTDVAVHPAQVNDCIRAIQFVRSKADEWNIDPLRIGVTGGSAGGHLSLWVALHDDMADLKSEDPVSRESSRVSCAVSFAGPTDWGLLNTIEHKHPAYRQLLGYEPGTPALEMDEGEKANVSPITHASADDPPVLLVHGDADSVVPLEHAEVLDEKLDATGGNSELYVVEGGEHNVVSAGGKELEEKVSSFFKEHLLKKAEKTVAIVVGPANHPPGTHEVAAGGRLMAWCLNHMENVPGFESQVFYEWSDDAFLQNASSIVFIGDQFPAERLGSADAAMDDLSGIVARGGGIVCVHYATGLAADDVLDSGDHPLLHWTGGYFAARCNHHQSKAAIFEATITPAAPASHPIRRGWDTFQVKDEPYTRIWFGKDGLADGAIALATAEYPPKDPKTEIVAWAIDRPDGGRGAGITMPHFYRNWEREELRRFILNSIVWSAGAEVPEDGVVTTLPDLMTFRPESLDPKPKKKIEKKK
;
A
#
# COMPACT_ATOMS: atom_id res chain seq x y z
N MET A 1 52.58 -64.20 46.00
CA MET A 1 53.14 -63.18 45.08
C MET A 1 52.00 -62.44 44.42
N LYS A 2 51.99 -61.09 44.55
CA LYS A 2 51.27 -60.07 43.75
C LYS A 2 49.72 -60.10 43.84
N SER A 3 49.08 -59.25 44.66
CA SER A 3 48.70 -57.83 44.46
C SER A 3 47.18 -57.73 44.18
N PRO A 4 46.41 -56.85 44.86
CA PRO A 4 44.95 -56.82 44.74
C PRO A 4 44.51 -55.94 43.56
N ASN A 5 43.61 -56.45 42.73
CA ASN A 5 42.95 -55.68 41.67
C ASN A 5 41.62 -55.10 42.17
N LEU A 6 41.55 -53.79 42.09
CA LEU A 6 40.39 -52.93 42.25
C LEU A 6 39.38 -53.22 41.12
N ILE A 7 38.14 -53.61 41.46
CA ILE A 7 37.06 -53.79 40.49
C ILE A 7 36.19 -52.52 40.52
N CYS A 8 36.26 -51.73 39.45
CA CYS A 8 35.34 -50.62 39.18
C CYS A 8 33.95 -51.15 38.83
N PHE A 9 32.93 -50.69 39.56
CA PHE A 9 31.52 -50.81 39.18
C PHE A 9 31.18 -49.68 38.19
N PHE A 10 30.92 -50.01 36.93
CA PHE A 10 30.26 -49.11 35.98
C PHE A 10 28.74 -49.29 36.10
N ALA A 11 28.06 -48.25 36.57
CA ALA A 11 26.61 -48.16 36.53
C ALA A 11 26.17 -47.77 35.10
N PHE A 12 25.39 -48.64 34.46
CA PHE A 12 24.69 -48.34 33.20
C PHE A 12 23.50 -47.43 33.51
N LEU A 13 23.59 -46.14 33.15
CA LEU A 13 22.43 -45.25 33.06
C LEU A 13 21.78 -45.44 31.68
N SER A 14 20.56 -45.99 31.64
CA SER A 14 19.70 -45.92 30.46
C SER A 14 19.18 -44.50 30.28
N PHE A 15 19.61 -43.82 29.22
CA PHE A 15 18.99 -42.59 28.74
C PHE A 15 17.73 -42.97 27.96
N PHE A 16 16.55 -42.77 28.56
CA PHE A 16 15.31 -42.65 27.79
C PHE A 16 15.31 -41.25 27.17
N ALA A 17 15.62 -41.17 25.88
CA ALA A 17 15.33 -39.98 25.09
C ALA A 17 13.82 -39.92 24.85
N THR A 18 13.10 -39.17 25.69
CA THR A 18 11.75 -38.72 25.36
C THR A 18 11.88 -37.63 24.31
N THR A 19 11.62 -37.97 23.04
CA THR A 19 11.30 -36.99 22.01
C THR A 19 10.06 -36.23 22.45
N VAL A 20 10.25 -34.97 22.87
CA VAL A 20 9.14 -34.03 23.03
C VAL A 20 8.65 -33.72 21.62
N LEU A 21 7.54 -34.34 21.21
CA LEU A 21 6.73 -33.81 20.11
C LEU A 21 6.34 -32.40 20.54
N ALA A 22 6.75 -31.38 19.78
CA ALA A 22 6.31 -30.01 20.02
C ALA A 22 4.78 -29.99 20.02
N GLN A 23 4.20 -29.67 21.17
CA GLN A 23 2.75 -29.59 21.33
C GLN A 23 2.27 -28.44 20.43
N ARG A 24 1.22 -28.68 19.62
CA ARG A 24 0.63 -27.61 18.80
C ARG A 24 0.14 -26.50 19.75
N PRO A 25 0.36 -25.23 19.42
CA PRO A 25 -0.11 -24.14 20.26
C PRO A 25 -1.66 -24.16 20.30
N GLU A 26 -2.21 -23.82 21.46
CA GLU A 26 -3.65 -23.58 21.61
C GLU A 26 -3.94 -22.11 21.28
N PRO A 27 -5.10 -21.80 20.69
CA PRO A 27 -5.45 -20.42 20.38
C PRO A 27 -5.75 -19.63 21.66
N THR A 28 -5.30 -18.37 21.68
CA THR A 28 -5.61 -17.39 22.73
C THR A 28 -7.10 -17.06 22.75
N LEU A 29 -7.69 -16.89 21.57
CA LEU A 29 -9.13 -16.72 21.37
C LEU A 29 -9.62 -17.79 20.40
N LYS A 30 -10.66 -18.52 20.79
CA LYS A 30 -11.17 -19.66 20.03
C LYS A 30 -12.60 -19.42 19.57
N ASP A 31 -12.89 -19.86 18.35
CA ASP A 31 -14.23 -19.83 17.74
C ASP A 31 -14.85 -18.42 17.75
N VAL A 32 -14.04 -17.40 17.48
CA VAL A 32 -14.48 -16.01 17.43
C VAL A 32 -15.32 -15.80 16.16
N PRO A 33 -16.59 -15.40 16.25
CA PRO A 33 -17.41 -15.15 15.07
C PRO A 33 -16.97 -13.84 14.39
N TYR A 34 -16.69 -13.92 13.08
CA TYR A 34 -16.39 -12.74 12.25
C TYR A 34 -17.60 -12.28 11.42
N ASP A 35 -18.64 -13.11 11.36
CA ASP A 35 -19.95 -12.82 10.79
C ASP A 35 -21.00 -13.69 11.52
N GLU A 36 -22.26 -13.27 11.49
CA GLU A 36 -23.38 -13.96 12.15
C GLU A 36 -24.25 -14.75 11.16
N GLN A 37 -23.98 -14.67 9.85
CA GLN A 37 -24.78 -15.33 8.83
C GLN A 37 -24.69 -16.87 8.87
N ASN A 38 -23.57 -17.44 9.35
CA ASN A 38 -23.34 -18.88 9.37
C ASN A 38 -22.40 -19.32 10.50
N ALA A 39 -22.64 -20.50 11.08
CA ALA A 39 -21.81 -21.06 12.14
C ALA A 39 -20.36 -21.39 11.73
N ALA A 40 -20.09 -21.56 10.43
CA ALA A 40 -18.74 -21.75 9.90
C ALA A 40 -17.93 -20.45 9.84
N GLN A 41 -18.56 -19.29 10.02
CA GLN A 41 -17.89 -17.99 9.95
C GLN A 41 -17.23 -17.61 11.27
N VAL A 42 -16.28 -18.46 11.68
CA VAL A 42 -15.50 -18.34 12.91
C VAL A 42 -14.01 -18.42 12.63
N LEU A 43 -13.21 -17.83 13.50
CA LEU A 43 -11.76 -17.87 13.44
C LEU A 43 -11.14 -18.16 14.81
N ASP A 44 -9.89 -18.63 14.79
CA ASP A 44 -9.04 -18.77 15.98
C ASP A 44 -7.90 -17.77 15.92
N VAL A 45 -7.60 -17.12 17.05
CA VAL A 45 -6.52 -16.14 17.18
C VAL A 45 -5.44 -16.69 18.10
N TYR A 46 -4.22 -16.75 17.59
CA TYR A 46 -3.00 -17.06 18.32
C TYR A 46 -2.23 -15.75 18.48
N GLN A 47 -2.54 -15.00 19.54
CA GLN A 47 -1.97 -13.67 19.75
C GLN A 47 -0.51 -13.76 20.17
N ALA A 48 0.33 -12.92 19.58
CA ALA A 48 1.67 -12.69 20.09
C ALA A 48 1.64 -11.81 21.34
N GLU A 49 2.47 -12.13 22.33
CA GLU A 49 2.69 -11.25 23.48
C GLU A 49 3.71 -10.16 23.09
N SER A 50 3.27 -8.90 23.06
CA SER A 50 4.11 -7.75 22.71
C SER A 50 3.61 -6.48 23.40
N GLU A 51 4.53 -5.55 23.70
CA GLU A 51 4.20 -4.20 24.20
C GLU A 51 3.73 -3.25 23.08
N THR A 52 3.99 -3.59 21.82
CA THR A 52 3.60 -2.79 20.65
C THR A 52 2.86 -3.64 19.61
N PRO A 53 2.06 -3.01 18.71
CA PRO A 53 1.34 -3.74 17.68
C PRO A 53 2.25 -4.58 16.78
N VAL A 54 1.91 -5.86 16.65
CA VAL A 54 2.64 -6.84 15.82
C VAL A 54 1.93 -7.07 14.48
N PRO A 55 2.62 -7.50 13.42
CA PRO A 55 1.93 -7.93 12.22
C PRO A 55 1.05 -9.16 12.47
N ALA A 56 0.07 -9.37 11.59
CA ALA A 56 -0.74 -10.58 11.56
C ALA A 56 -0.50 -11.43 10.31
N VAL A 57 -0.65 -12.75 10.46
CA VAL A 57 -0.71 -13.70 9.34
C VAL A 57 -2.04 -14.43 9.40
N VAL A 58 -2.90 -14.17 8.41
CA VAL A 58 -4.18 -14.84 8.25
C VAL A 58 -3.96 -16.15 7.50
N TYR A 59 -4.34 -17.27 8.11
CA TYR A 59 -4.29 -18.59 7.53
C TYR A 59 -5.66 -19.05 7.05
N ILE A 60 -5.73 -19.44 5.78
CA ILE A 60 -6.91 -20.02 5.16
C ILE A 60 -6.60 -21.48 4.83
N HIS A 61 -7.33 -22.41 5.43
CA HIS A 61 -7.03 -23.82 5.27
C HIS A 61 -7.45 -24.37 3.89
N GLY A 62 -6.76 -25.41 3.44
CA GLY A 62 -7.11 -26.18 2.24
C GLY A 62 -8.23 -27.19 2.50
N GLY A 63 -8.56 -27.97 1.47
CA GLY A 63 -9.59 -29.03 1.54
C GLY A 63 -10.60 -29.02 0.40
N GLY A 64 -10.24 -28.44 -0.75
CA GLY A 64 -11.09 -28.41 -1.96
C GLY A 64 -12.43 -27.71 -1.75
N TRP A 65 -12.46 -26.67 -0.91
CA TRP A 65 -13.66 -25.89 -0.56
C TRP A 65 -14.84 -26.71 0.01
N ARG A 66 -14.60 -27.95 0.41
CA ARG A 66 -15.62 -28.91 0.84
C ARG A 66 -15.30 -29.59 2.16
N ALA A 67 -14.11 -29.33 2.69
CA ALA A 67 -13.54 -29.96 3.87
C ALA A 67 -12.36 -29.11 4.36
N GLY A 68 -11.74 -29.58 5.44
CA GLY A 68 -10.65 -28.89 6.11
C GLY A 68 -11.10 -28.39 7.47
N SER A 69 -10.23 -27.63 8.15
CA SER A 69 -10.60 -26.95 9.38
C SER A 69 -9.53 -25.92 9.77
N LYS A 70 -9.96 -24.83 10.40
CA LYS A 70 -9.07 -23.87 11.08
C LYS A 70 -8.18 -24.48 12.17
N ASN A 71 -8.52 -25.65 12.70
CA ASN A 71 -7.70 -26.35 13.71
C ASN A 71 -6.42 -26.98 13.14
N ALA A 72 -6.24 -26.98 11.81
CA ALA A 72 -5.16 -27.68 11.11
C ALA A 72 -4.03 -26.74 10.69
N ILE A 73 -3.59 -25.83 11.58
CA ILE A 73 -2.48 -24.93 11.27
C ILE A 73 -1.20 -25.73 10.91
N PRO A 74 -0.49 -25.38 9.83
CA PRO A 74 0.74 -26.05 9.40
C PRO A 74 1.89 -25.78 10.38
N GLY A 75 2.89 -26.67 10.37
CA GLY A 75 4.02 -26.63 11.30
C GLY A 75 4.81 -25.32 11.28
N PHE A 76 4.99 -24.73 10.09
CA PHE A 76 5.69 -23.44 9.96
C PHE A 76 4.91 -22.29 10.65
N LEU A 77 3.57 -22.27 10.56
CA LEU A 77 2.76 -21.28 11.29
C LEU A 77 2.77 -21.55 12.79
N ALA A 78 2.70 -22.80 13.21
CA ALA A 78 2.84 -23.15 14.63
C ALA A 78 4.20 -22.67 15.19
N LYS A 79 5.27 -22.70 14.39
CA LYS A 79 6.56 -22.13 14.75
C LYS A 79 6.50 -20.60 14.84
N LEU A 80 5.88 -19.91 13.89
CA LEU A 80 5.69 -18.44 13.97
C LEU A 80 4.90 -18.03 15.23
N VAL A 81 3.86 -18.78 15.59
CA VAL A 81 3.10 -18.59 16.83
C VAL A 81 4.01 -18.73 18.05
N ASN A 82 4.81 -19.80 18.11
CA ASN A 82 5.73 -20.03 19.23
C ASN A 82 6.89 -19.02 19.31
N GLU A 83 7.30 -18.44 18.17
CA GLU A 83 8.28 -17.34 18.11
C GLU A 83 7.71 -16.01 18.63
N GLY A 84 6.38 -15.87 18.72
CA GLY A 84 5.73 -14.68 19.28
C GLY A 84 5.94 -13.40 18.47
N THR A 85 6.31 -13.52 17.19
CA THR A 85 6.64 -12.37 16.33
C THR A 85 5.44 -11.90 15.49
N TYR A 86 4.44 -12.77 15.31
CA TYR A 86 3.24 -12.51 14.54
C TYR A 86 2.03 -12.98 15.33
N THR A 87 0.92 -12.25 15.24
CA THR A 87 -0.38 -12.81 15.60
C THR A 87 -0.87 -13.68 14.43
N VAL A 88 -1.13 -14.95 14.65
CA VAL A 88 -1.69 -15.83 13.61
C VAL A 88 -3.19 -15.93 13.78
N VAL A 89 -3.94 -15.73 12.69
CA VAL A 89 -5.40 -15.85 12.69
C VAL A 89 -5.80 -16.95 11.72
N SER A 90 -6.41 -18.03 12.22
CA SER A 90 -6.83 -19.18 11.41
C SER A 90 -8.33 -19.13 11.13
N VAL A 91 -8.70 -19.05 9.86
CA VAL A 91 -10.08 -18.78 9.41
C VAL A 91 -10.77 -20.08 8.98
N GLU A 92 -12.00 -20.28 9.43
CA GLU A 92 -12.96 -21.25 8.87
C GLU A 92 -13.90 -20.49 7.91
N TYR A 93 -14.33 -21.13 6.81
CA TYR A 93 -15.18 -20.53 5.79
C TYR A 93 -16.28 -21.50 5.34
N ARG A 94 -17.36 -20.98 4.72
CA ARG A 94 -18.48 -21.81 4.26
C ARG A 94 -18.03 -22.79 3.17
N PHE A 95 -18.37 -24.06 3.32
CA PHE A 95 -18.11 -25.08 2.31
C PHE A 95 -19.17 -25.09 1.20
N THR A 96 -18.82 -25.73 0.09
CA THR A 96 -19.64 -25.85 -1.12
C THR A 96 -20.96 -26.58 -0.95
N ASP A 97 -21.12 -27.40 0.10
CA ASP A 97 -22.40 -28.01 0.48
C ASP A 97 -23.34 -27.05 1.23
N VAL A 98 -22.81 -25.93 1.72
CA VAL A 98 -23.56 -24.83 2.35
C VAL A 98 -23.85 -23.73 1.33
N ALA A 99 -22.84 -23.29 0.58
CA ALA A 99 -22.97 -22.25 -0.45
C ALA A 99 -21.86 -22.36 -1.49
N VAL A 100 -22.18 -22.13 -2.76
CA VAL A 100 -21.20 -22.08 -3.86
C VAL A 100 -20.50 -20.73 -3.91
N HIS A 101 -19.47 -20.60 -4.75
CA HIS A 101 -18.79 -19.34 -5.04
C HIS A 101 -19.81 -18.24 -5.40
N PRO A 102 -19.67 -17.00 -4.90
CA PRO A 102 -18.50 -16.43 -4.22
C PRO A 102 -18.50 -16.52 -2.69
N ALA A 103 -19.28 -17.41 -2.06
CA ALA A 103 -19.39 -17.45 -0.60
C ALA A 103 -18.04 -17.60 0.12
N GLN A 104 -17.15 -18.45 -0.39
CA GLN A 104 -15.83 -18.74 0.19
C GLN A 104 -14.91 -17.51 0.18
N VAL A 105 -14.84 -16.80 -0.94
CA VAL A 105 -14.00 -15.60 -1.06
C VAL A 105 -14.57 -14.45 -0.23
N ASN A 106 -15.90 -14.30 -0.21
CA ASN A 106 -16.58 -13.29 0.61
C ASN A 106 -16.34 -13.53 2.11
N ASP A 107 -16.29 -14.79 2.55
CA ASP A 107 -15.95 -15.14 3.93
C ASP A 107 -14.51 -14.74 4.28
N CYS A 108 -13.55 -14.95 3.37
CA CYS A 108 -12.16 -14.58 3.58
C CYS A 108 -11.95 -13.06 3.61
N ILE A 109 -12.61 -12.33 2.70
CA ILE A 109 -12.66 -10.86 2.70
C ILE A 109 -13.19 -10.36 4.04
N ARG A 110 -14.35 -10.88 4.46
CA ARG A 110 -14.99 -10.51 5.71
C ARG A 110 -14.10 -10.81 6.92
N ALA A 111 -13.43 -11.95 6.94
CA ALA A 111 -12.52 -12.32 8.02
C ALA A 111 -11.33 -11.36 8.12
N ILE A 112 -10.73 -10.94 6.99
CA ILE A 112 -9.61 -9.97 6.98
C ILE A 112 -10.07 -8.59 7.45
N GLN A 113 -11.21 -8.11 6.96
CA GLN A 113 -11.84 -6.88 7.43
C GLN A 113 -12.12 -6.92 8.94
N PHE A 114 -12.63 -8.05 9.43
CA PHE A 114 -12.89 -8.25 10.85
C PHE A 114 -11.60 -8.21 11.68
N VAL A 115 -10.55 -8.92 11.25
CA VAL A 115 -9.22 -8.86 11.89
C VAL A 115 -8.71 -7.43 11.97
N ARG A 116 -8.85 -6.66 10.88
CA ARG A 116 -8.44 -5.25 10.84
C ARG A 116 -9.26 -4.37 11.80
N SER A 117 -10.57 -4.56 11.86
CA SER A 117 -11.44 -3.87 12.83
C SER A 117 -11.11 -4.19 14.30
N LYS A 118 -10.40 -5.30 14.54
CA LYS A 118 -9.95 -5.76 15.86
C LYS A 118 -8.49 -5.45 16.14
N ALA A 119 -7.82 -4.69 15.27
CA ALA A 119 -6.39 -4.47 15.35
C ALA A 119 -5.95 -3.89 16.70
N ASP A 120 -6.61 -2.85 17.19
CA ASP A 120 -6.32 -2.25 18.50
C ASP A 120 -6.56 -3.24 19.65
N GLU A 121 -7.67 -3.98 19.62
CA GLU A 121 -8.05 -4.94 20.67
C GLU A 121 -7.07 -6.11 20.73
N TRP A 122 -6.60 -6.57 19.57
CA TRP A 122 -5.74 -7.74 19.46
C TRP A 122 -4.25 -7.42 19.39
N ASN A 123 -3.89 -6.13 19.53
CA ASN A 123 -2.53 -5.61 19.42
C ASN A 123 -1.88 -6.00 18.08
N ILE A 124 -2.64 -5.89 16.99
CA ILE A 124 -2.21 -6.11 15.61
C ILE A 124 -1.98 -4.75 14.96
N ASP A 125 -0.96 -4.66 14.12
CA ASP A 125 -0.77 -3.54 13.21
C ASP A 125 -1.65 -3.74 11.97
N PRO A 126 -2.70 -2.90 11.76
CA PRO A 126 -3.70 -3.10 10.70
C PRO A 126 -3.13 -2.97 9.29
N LEU A 127 -1.91 -2.42 9.16
CA LEU A 127 -1.21 -2.22 7.90
C LEU A 127 -0.30 -3.39 7.53
N ARG A 128 -0.08 -4.32 8.46
CA ARG A 128 0.86 -5.44 8.30
C ARG A 128 0.14 -6.76 8.48
N ILE A 129 -0.77 -7.05 7.56
CA ILE A 129 -1.56 -8.27 7.52
C ILE A 129 -1.18 -9.07 6.27
N GLY A 130 -0.49 -10.19 6.44
CA GLY A 130 -0.24 -11.15 5.36
C GLY A 130 -1.31 -12.25 5.33
N VAL A 131 -1.45 -12.93 4.20
CA VAL A 131 -2.37 -14.06 4.04
C VAL A 131 -1.67 -15.29 3.48
N THR A 132 -2.06 -16.48 3.92
CA THR A 132 -1.51 -17.73 3.39
C THR A 132 -2.46 -18.91 3.47
N GLY A 133 -2.29 -19.85 2.56
CA GLY A 133 -3.07 -21.07 2.54
C GLY A 133 -2.52 -22.10 1.55
N GLY A 134 -3.00 -23.33 1.69
CA GLY A 134 -2.64 -24.43 0.79
C GLY A 134 -3.82 -24.93 -0.02
N SER A 135 -3.59 -25.35 -1.27
CA SER A 135 -4.62 -25.87 -2.17
C SER A 135 -5.78 -24.88 -2.30
N ALA A 136 -7.01 -25.28 -1.99
CA ALA A 136 -8.17 -24.37 -1.91
C ALA A 136 -7.91 -23.10 -1.06
N GLY A 137 -7.18 -23.19 0.04
CA GLY A 137 -6.82 -22.03 0.86
C GLY A 137 -5.79 -21.13 0.19
N GLY A 138 -4.90 -21.69 -0.63
CA GLY A 138 -3.97 -20.93 -1.47
C GLY A 138 -4.70 -20.17 -2.57
N HIS A 139 -5.70 -20.81 -3.20
CA HIS A 139 -6.63 -20.14 -4.12
C HIS A 139 -7.34 -18.95 -3.46
N LEU A 140 -7.95 -19.14 -2.28
CA LEU A 140 -8.65 -18.07 -1.57
C LEU A 140 -7.71 -16.95 -1.11
N SER A 141 -6.50 -17.30 -0.68
CA SER A 141 -5.46 -16.32 -0.31
C SER A 141 -5.07 -15.44 -1.50
N LEU A 142 -4.83 -16.06 -2.66
CA LEU A 142 -4.52 -15.34 -3.89
C LEU A 142 -5.71 -14.52 -4.39
N TRP A 143 -6.92 -15.04 -4.29
CA TRP A 143 -8.11 -14.29 -4.72
C TRP A 143 -8.23 -12.99 -3.94
N VAL A 144 -8.07 -13.02 -2.61
CA VAL A 144 -8.12 -11.79 -1.81
C VAL A 144 -6.93 -10.86 -2.10
N ALA A 145 -5.73 -11.42 -2.27
CA ALA A 145 -4.52 -10.63 -2.49
C ALA A 145 -4.54 -9.87 -3.82
N LEU A 146 -5.08 -10.47 -4.88
CA LEU A 146 -5.03 -9.94 -6.25
C LEU A 146 -6.31 -9.20 -6.66
N HIS A 147 -7.27 -8.99 -5.75
CA HIS A 147 -8.52 -8.33 -6.06
C HIS A 147 -8.55 -6.90 -5.51
N ASP A 148 -9.33 -6.03 -6.15
CA ASP A 148 -9.57 -4.66 -5.70
C ASP A 148 -10.03 -4.62 -4.23
N ASP A 149 -9.72 -3.52 -3.54
CA ASP A 149 -10.17 -3.30 -2.18
C ASP A 149 -11.71 -3.31 -2.08
N MET A 150 -12.23 -4.12 -1.17
CA MET A 150 -13.66 -4.33 -0.96
C MET A 150 -14.21 -3.51 0.21
N ALA A 151 -13.45 -2.52 0.71
CA ALA A 151 -13.96 -1.53 1.65
C ALA A 151 -15.16 -0.76 1.07
N ASP A 152 -16.29 -0.81 1.78
CA ASP A 152 -17.43 0.07 1.52
C ASP A 152 -17.48 1.15 2.61
N LEU A 153 -16.81 2.27 2.36
CA LEU A 153 -16.71 3.41 3.28
C LEU A 153 -18.07 3.99 3.69
N LYS A 154 -19.13 3.72 2.93
CA LYS A 154 -20.49 4.20 3.20
C LYS A 154 -21.34 3.16 3.94
N SER A 155 -20.80 1.98 4.24
CA SER A 155 -21.52 0.95 4.96
C SER A 155 -21.81 1.37 6.40
N GLU A 156 -23.01 1.05 6.87
CA GLU A 156 -23.39 1.15 8.29
C GLU A 156 -22.69 0.07 9.14
N ASP A 157 -22.18 -0.98 8.50
CA ASP A 157 -21.37 -2.01 9.17
C ASP A 157 -19.91 -1.54 9.25
N PRO A 158 -19.38 -1.27 10.46
CA PRO A 158 -18.02 -0.78 10.62
C PRO A 158 -16.97 -1.75 10.07
N VAL A 159 -17.23 -3.06 10.11
CA VAL A 159 -16.29 -4.06 9.58
C VAL A 159 -16.22 -3.97 8.07
N SER A 160 -17.34 -3.74 7.38
CA SER A 160 -17.34 -3.58 5.91
C SER A 160 -16.64 -2.32 5.43
N ARG A 161 -16.41 -1.33 6.31
CA ARG A 161 -15.64 -0.12 5.99
C ARG A 161 -14.14 -0.38 5.99
N GLU A 162 -13.69 -1.43 6.66
CA GLU A 162 -12.27 -1.80 6.69
C GLU A 162 -11.79 -2.25 5.31
N SER A 163 -10.53 -1.94 5.00
CA SER A 163 -9.88 -2.48 3.80
C SER A 163 -9.91 -4.01 3.81
N SER A 164 -9.97 -4.63 2.64
CA SER A 164 -9.72 -6.07 2.46
C SER A 164 -8.30 -6.36 1.96
N ARG A 165 -7.50 -5.33 1.69
CA ARG A 165 -6.13 -5.49 1.16
C ARG A 165 -5.22 -6.14 2.20
N VAL A 166 -4.19 -6.82 1.70
CA VAL A 166 -3.16 -7.51 2.49
C VAL A 166 -1.78 -7.03 2.05
N SER A 167 -0.79 -7.11 2.93
CA SER A 167 0.57 -6.61 2.67
C SER A 167 1.43 -7.60 1.88
N CYS A 168 1.12 -8.89 1.95
CA CYS A 168 1.74 -9.95 1.15
C CYS A 168 0.91 -11.23 1.18
N ALA A 169 1.15 -12.12 0.21
CA ALA A 169 0.49 -13.43 0.15
C ALA A 169 1.49 -14.57 -0.07
N VAL A 170 1.25 -15.72 0.57
CA VAL A 170 1.98 -16.98 0.30
C VAL A 170 0.98 -18.07 -0.06
N SER A 171 1.06 -18.59 -1.29
CA SER A 171 0.18 -19.65 -1.78
C SER A 171 0.94 -20.95 -1.96
N PHE A 172 0.43 -22.04 -1.35
CA PHE A 172 0.98 -23.38 -1.52
C PHE A 172 0.07 -24.21 -2.43
N ALA A 173 0.52 -24.60 -3.62
CA ALA A 173 -0.22 -25.44 -4.57
C ALA A 173 -1.66 -24.96 -4.85
N GLY A 174 -1.87 -23.64 -4.90
CA GLY A 174 -3.19 -23.02 -5.07
C GLY A 174 -3.64 -22.98 -6.53
N PRO A 175 -4.89 -23.38 -6.87
CA PRO A 175 -5.45 -23.14 -8.18
C PRO A 175 -5.60 -21.63 -8.48
N THR A 176 -5.18 -21.19 -9.67
CA THR A 176 -5.11 -19.77 -10.05
C THR A 176 -5.94 -19.41 -11.28
N ASP A 177 -6.29 -20.38 -12.12
CA ASP A 177 -6.87 -20.16 -13.45
C ASP A 177 -7.80 -21.30 -13.88
N TRP A 178 -9.11 -21.06 -13.82
CA TRP A 178 -10.12 -22.00 -14.31
C TRP A 178 -10.14 -22.08 -15.85
N GLY A 179 -9.50 -21.16 -16.56
CA GLY A 179 -9.27 -21.25 -18.00
C GLY A 179 -8.46 -22.49 -18.39
N LEU A 180 -7.54 -22.94 -17.52
CA LEU A 180 -6.73 -24.15 -17.73
C LEU A 180 -7.57 -25.43 -17.77
N LEU A 181 -8.80 -25.42 -17.24
CA LEU A 181 -9.72 -26.56 -17.35
C LEU A 181 -10.04 -26.95 -18.80
N ASN A 182 -9.84 -26.03 -19.75
CA ASN A 182 -10.05 -26.26 -21.17
C ASN A 182 -8.83 -26.90 -21.86
N THR A 183 -7.64 -26.76 -21.28
CA THR A 183 -6.35 -27.09 -21.93
C THR A 183 -5.58 -28.19 -21.22
N ILE A 184 -5.81 -28.37 -19.92
CA ILE A 184 -5.16 -29.36 -19.05
C ILE A 184 -6.21 -30.29 -18.45
N GLU A 185 -5.88 -31.56 -18.26
CA GLU A 185 -6.79 -32.53 -17.65
C GLU A 185 -6.86 -32.35 -16.13
N HIS A 186 -7.94 -31.76 -15.62
CA HIS A 186 -8.22 -31.69 -14.19
C HIS A 186 -9.23 -32.76 -13.77
N LYS A 187 -8.79 -33.71 -12.95
CA LYS A 187 -9.64 -34.83 -12.47
C LYS A 187 -10.36 -34.53 -11.16
N HIS A 188 -10.01 -33.45 -10.47
CA HIS A 188 -10.56 -33.17 -9.15
C HIS A 188 -11.95 -32.52 -9.26
N PRO A 189 -13.01 -33.14 -8.68
CA PRO A 189 -14.39 -32.69 -8.88
C PRO A 189 -14.69 -31.30 -8.28
N ALA A 190 -13.89 -30.88 -7.29
CA ALA A 190 -14.13 -29.64 -6.56
C ALA A 190 -14.07 -28.37 -7.43
N TYR A 191 -13.33 -28.38 -8.55
CA TYR A 191 -13.31 -27.23 -9.47
C TYR A 191 -14.69 -26.90 -10.05
N ARG A 192 -15.50 -27.93 -10.31
CA ARG A 192 -16.88 -27.78 -10.81
C ARG A 192 -17.83 -27.43 -9.67
N GLN A 193 -17.71 -28.16 -8.56
CA GLN A 193 -18.59 -27.99 -7.41
C GLN A 193 -18.48 -26.61 -6.76
N LEU A 194 -17.28 -25.99 -6.78
CA LEU A 194 -17.09 -24.61 -6.30
C LEU A 194 -18.03 -23.63 -7.01
N LEU A 195 -18.25 -23.82 -8.30
CA LEU A 195 -19.13 -22.99 -9.13
C LEU A 195 -20.56 -23.55 -9.24
N GLY A 196 -20.90 -24.59 -8.46
CA GLY A 196 -22.23 -25.22 -8.48
C GLY A 196 -22.50 -26.15 -9.65
N TYR A 197 -21.49 -26.52 -10.42
CA TYR A 197 -21.60 -27.51 -11.49
C TYR A 197 -21.44 -28.93 -10.97
N GLU A 198 -22.05 -29.88 -11.68
CA GLU A 198 -21.84 -31.31 -11.44
C GLU A 198 -20.36 -31.69 -11.70
N PRO A 199 -19.76 -32.58 -10.89
CA PRO A 199 -18.35 -33.01 -11.04
C PRO A 199 -17.87 -33.39 -12.44
N GLY A 200 -18.78 -33.87 -13.29
CA GLY A 200 -18.48 -34.32 -14.66
C GLY A 200 -18.77 -33.28 -15.75
N THR A 201 -19.25 -32.08 -15.41
CA THR A 201 -19.54 -31.05 -16.39
C THR A 201 -18.28 -30.71 -17.21
N PRO A 202 -18.34 -30.82 -18.55
CA PRO A 202 -17.25 -30.41 -19.42
C PRO A 202 -16.90 -28.93 -19.21
N ALA A 203 -15.61 -28.58 -19.22
CA ALA A 203 -15.16 -27.21 -18.97
C ALA A 203 -15.70 -26.17 -19.97
N LEU A 204 -15.98 -26.63 -21.21
CA LEU A 204 -16.57 -25.83 -22.28
C LEU A 204 -18.07 -25.51 -22.06
N GLU A 205 -18.73 -26.20 -21.14
CA GLU A 205 -20.13 -25.96 -20.78
C GLU A 205 -20.26 -25.01 -19.57
N MET A 206 -19.13 -24.67 -18.92
CA MET A 206 -19.09 -23.73 -17.81
C MET A 206 -19.01 -22.29 -18.32
N ASP A 207 -19.65 -21.35 -17.62
CA ASP A 207 -19.67 -19.94 -18.01
C ASP A 207 -18.25 -19.32 -17.91
N GLU A 208 -17.83 -18.61 -18.97
CA GLU A 208 -16.50 -17.99 -19.02
C GLU A 208 -16.37 -16.82 -18.03
N GLY A 209 -17.47 -16.11 -17.75
CA GLY A 209 -17.50 -15.03 -16.77
C GLY A 209 -17.34 -15.56 -15.34
N GLU A 210 -18.00 -16.68 -15.01
CA GLU A 210 -17.82 -17.37 -13.73
C GLU A 210 -16.40 -17.93 -13.57
N LYS A 211 -15.86 -18.57 -14.61
CA LYS A 211 -14.47 -19.04 -14.61
C LYS A 211 -13.48 -17.89 -14.43
N ALA A 212 -13.68 -16.76 -15.11
CA ALA A 212 -12.87 -15.58 -14.89
C ALA A 212 -13.00 -15.09 -13.45
N ASN A 213 -14.23 -14.86 -12.96
CA ASN A 213 -14.46 -14.32 -11.62
C ASN A 213 -13.81 -15.14 -10.50
N VAL A 214 -13.83 -16.48 -10.58
CA VAL A 214 -13.22 -17.35 -9.56
C VAL A 214 -11.69 -17.44 -9.68
N SER A 215 -11.10 -17.02 -10.79
CA SER A 215 -9.67 -17.19 -11.08
C SER A 215 -8.84 -16.00 -10.59
N PRO A 216 -7.95 -16.18 -9.60
CA PRO A 216 -7.06 -15.09 -9.15
C PRO A 216 -6.29 -14.40 -10.30
N ILE A 217 -5.85 -15.15 -11.32
CA ILE A 217 -5.07 -14.60 -12.44
C ILE A 217 -5.78 -13.48 -13.22
N THR A 218 -7.12 -13.47 -13.25
CA THR A 218 -7.86 -12.47 -14.03
C THR A 218 -7.96 -11.12 -13.33
N HIS A 219 -7.68 -11.09 -12.02
CA HIS A 219 -7.71 -9.88 -11.20
C HIS A 219 -6.32 -9.23 -11.06
N ALA A 220 -5.27 -9.98 -11.39
CA ALA A 220 -3.87 -9.57 -11.25
C ALA A 220 -3.56 -8.20 -11.88
N SER A 221 -2.90 -7.34 -11.11
CA SER A 221 -2.58 -5.94 -11.43
C SER A 221 -1.22 -5.49 -10.87
N ALA A 222 -0.76 -4.32 -11.33
CA ALA A 222 0.48 -3.71 -10.83
C ALA A 222 0.38 -3.18 -9.38
N ASP A 223 -0.82 -3.06 -8.83
CA ASP A 223 -1.08 -2.60 -7.46
C ASP A 223 -1.15 -3.78 -6.46
N ASP A 224 -0.91 -5.01 -6.92
CA ASP A 224 -1.03 -6.19 -6.07
C ASP A 224 0.14 -6.29 -5.07
N PRO A 225 -0.09 -6.83 -3.87
CA PRO A 225 0.97 -7.01 -2.89
C PRO A 225 1.96 -8.09 -3.34
N PRO A 226 3.19 -8.12 -2.78
CA PRO A 226 4.14 -9.19 -3.05
C PRO A 226 3.55 -10.59 -2.81
N VAL A 227 3.77 -11.51 -3.75
CA VAL A 227 3.26 -12.89 -3.72
C VAL A 227 4.37 -13.92 -3.82
N LEU A 228 4.42 -14.86 -2.87
CA LEU A 228 5.24 -16.07 -2.99
C LEU A 228 4.36 -17.26 -3.39
N LEU A 229 4.61 -17.80 -4.57
CA LEU A 229 3.99 -19.02 -5.09
C LEU A 229 4.90 -20.20 -4.77
N VAL A 230 4.38 -21.21 -4.07
CA VAL A 230 5.11 -22.43 -3.74
C VAL A 230 4.38 -23.61 -4.35
N HIS A 231 5.04 -24.36 -5.23
CA HIS A 231 4.38 -25.44 -5.97
C HIS A 231 5.32 -26.62 -6.22
N GLY A 232 4.79 -27.83 -6.25
CA GLY A 232 5.57 -29.04 -6.50
C GLY A 232 5.49 -29.44 -7.97
N ASP A 233 6.62 -29.85 -8.57
CA ASP A 233 6.67 -30.28 -9.97
C ASP A 233 6.07 -31.68 -10.23
N ALA A 234 5.74 -32.42 -9.17
CA ALA A 234 5.09 -33.73 -9.21
C ALA A 234 3.64 -33.68 -8.68
N ASP A 235 3.03 -32.49 -8.60
CA ASP A 235 1.64 -32.31 -8.16
C ASP A 235 0.66 -32.89 -9.19
N SER A 236 -0.07 -33.94 -8.78
CA SER A 236 -1.09 -34.61 -9.60
C SER A 236 -2.51 -34.16 -9.32
N VAL A 237 -2.70 -33.21 -8.40
CA VAL A 237 -4.00 -32.66 -8.00
C VAL A 237 -4.20 -31.26 -8.59
N VAL A 238 -3.22 -30.39 -8.43
CA VAL A 238 -3.19 -29.04 -9.00
C VAL A 238 -1.92 -28.94 -9.85
N PRO A 239 -2.03 -28.96 -11.19
CA PRO A 239 -0.87 -28.86 -12.08
C PRO A 239 -0.02 -27.61 -11.78
N LEU A 240 1.30 -27.75 -11.87
CA LEU A 240 2.29 -26.68 -11.65
C LEU A 240 2.02 -25.46 -12.54
N GLU A 241 1.46 -25.68 -13.72
CA GLU A 241 1.12 -24.67 -14.71
C GLU A 241 0.27 -23.55 -14.11
N HIS A 242 -0.55 -23.81 -13.09
CA HIS A 242 -1.28 -22.76 -12.36
C HIS A 242 -0.36 -21.69 -11.75
N ALA A 243 0.75 -22.10 -11.14
CA ALA A 243 1.69 -21.18 -10.54
C ALA A 243 2.53 -20.47 -11.61
N GLU A 244 2.97 -21.19 -12.64
CA GLU A 244 3.76 -20.64 -13.74
C GLU A 244 3.00 -19.52 -14.49
N VAL A 245 1.73 -19.76 -14.88
CA VAL A 245 0.98 -18.73 -15.64
C VAL A 245 0.65 -17.51 -14.80
N LEU A 246 0.50 -17.67 -13.47
CA LEU A 246 0.24 -16.54 -12.58
C LEU A 246 1.50 -15.71 -12.36
N ASP A 247 2.66 -16.36 -12.17
CA ASP A 247 3.96 -15.70 -12.02
C ASP A 247 4.26 -14.85 -13.27
N GLU A 248 4.16 -15.46 -14.46
CA GLU A 248 4.34 -14.74 -15.74
C GLU A 248 3.37 -13.55 -15.89
N LYS A 249 2.13 -13.70 -15.41
CA LYS A 249 1.11 -12.65 -15.48
C LYS A 249 1.46 -11.48 -14.55
N LEU A 250 1.87 -11.76 -13.31
CA LEU A 250 2.22 -10.74 -12.33
C LEU A 250 3.46 -9.96 -12.79
N ASP A 251 4.49 -10.67 -13.26
CA ASP A 251 5.67 -10.06 -13.90
C ASP A 251 5.29 -9.13 -15.06
N ALA A 252 4.39 -9.58 -15.95
CA ALA A 252 3.95 -8.78 -17.09
C ALA A 252 3.14 -7.54 -16.69
N THR A 253 2.51 -7.52 -15.51
CA THR A 253 1.83 -6.33 -14.98
C THR A 253 2.76 -5.38 -14.24
N GLY A 254 4.02 -5.79 -13.97
CA GLY A 254 4.94 -5.05 -13.11
C GLY A 254 4.67 -5.26 -11.61
N GLY A 255 3.89 -6.27 -11.25
CA GLY A 255 3.70 -6.73 -9.87
C GLY A 255 4.94 -7.47 -9.35
N ASN A 256 4.90 -7.88 -8.08
CA ASN A 256 6.01 -8.56 -7.43
C ASN A 256 5.62 -10.00 -7.06
N SER A 257 6.05 -10.98 -7.86
CA SER A 257 5.89 -12.40 -7.54
C SER A 257 7.21 -13.14 -7.51
N GLU A 258 7.23 -14.22 -6.73
CA GLU A 258 8.30 -15.22 -6.75
C GLU A 258 7.69 -16.62 -6.81
N LEU A 259 8.13 -17.42 -7.78
CA LEU A 259 7.81 -18.85 -7.86
C LEU A 259 8.94 -19.72 -7.29
N TYR A 260 8.63 -20.45 -6.21
CA TYR A 260 9.48 -21.48 -5.63
C TYR A 260 8.95 -22.89 -5.97
N VAL A 261 9.64 -23.59 -6.87
CA VAL A 261 9.30 -24.96 -7.27
C VAL A 261 10.01 -25.97 -6.37
N VAL A 262 9.23 -26.85 -5.72
CA VAL A 262 9.74 -27.96 -4.93
C VAL A 262 9.99 -29.15 -5.85
N GLU A 263 11.27 -29.45 -6.14
CA GLU A 263 11.67 -30.58 -6.99
C GLU A 263 11.22 -31.92 -6.37
N GLY A 264 10.53 -32.73 -7.17
CA GLY A 264 9.86 -33.96 -6.73
C GLY A 264 8.69 -33.75 -5.77
N GLY A 265 8.24 -32.51 -5.57
CA GLY A 265 7.18 -32.17 -4.65
C GLY A 265 5.80 -32.60 -5.15
N GLU A 266 5.07 -33.37 -4.35
CA GLU A 266 3.65 -33.67 -4.60
C GLU A 266 2.73 -32.55 -4.04
N HIS A 267 1.41 -32.72 -4.10
CA HIS A 267 0.43 -31.67 -3.73
C HIS A 267 0.59 -31.07 -2.32
N ASN A 268 1.04 -31.86 -1.34
CA ASN A 268 1.33 -31.36 0.01
C ASN A 268 2.77 -30.83 0.11
N VAL A 269 3.03 -29.74 -0.63
CA VAL A 269 4.36 -29.14 -0.81
C VAL A 269 5.03 -28.71 0.50
N VAL A 270 4.24 -28.33 1.51
CA VAL A 270 4.74 -27.92 2.84
C VAL A 270 5.50 -29.06 3.53
N SER A 271 5.02 -30.30 3.35
CA SER A 271 5.67 -31.47 3.94
C SER A 271 6.89 -31.93 3.13
N ALA A 272 6.93 -31.61 1.83
CA ALA A 272 7.99 -32.02 0.90
C ALA A 272 9.18 -31.06 0.87
N GLY A 273 8.96 -29.74 0.98
CA GLY A 273 10.01 -28.71 0.84
C GLY A 273 10.97 -28.57 2.03
N GLY A 274 10.70 -29.23 3.15
CA GLY A 274 11.60 -29.29 4.30
C GLY A 274 12.02 -27.91 4.87
N LYS A 275 13.20 -27.86 5.49
CA LYS A 275 13.69 -26.68 6.21
C LYS A 275 13.96 -25.47 5.30
N GLU A 276 14.36 -25.72 4.06
CA GLU A 276 14.67 -24.65 3.09
C GLU A 276 13.41 -23.87 2.73
N LEU A 277 12.32 -24.57 2.43
CA LEU A 277 11.03 -23.94 2.18
C LEU A 277 10.54 -23.16 3.42
N GLU A 278 10.67 -23.73 4.61
CA GLU A 278 10.32 -23.02 5.86
C GLU A 278 11.13 -21.71 6.02
N GLU A 279 12.42 -21.73 5.73
CA GLU A 279 13.29 -20.54 5.80
C GLU A 279 12.93 -19.51 4.73
N LYS A 280 12.56 -19.95 3.51
CA LYS A 280 12.10 -19.10 2.43
C LYS A 280 10.82 -18.35 2.81
N VAL A 281 9.81 -19.07 3.28
CA VAL A 281 8.52 -18.52 3.71
C VAL A 281 8.70 -17.59 4.92
N SER A 282 9.52 -17.98 5.90
CA SER A 282 9.83 -17.13 7.05
C SER A 282 10.50 -15.82 6.61
N SER A 283 11.46 -15.89 5.70
CA SER A 283 12.18 -14.71 5.20
C SER A 283 11.24 -13.77 4.45
N PHE A 284 10.35 -14.32 3.61
CA PHE A 284 9.34 -13.56 2.90
C PHE A 284 8.40 -12.79 3.85
N PHE A 285 7.86 -13.45 4.88
CA PHE A 285 7.05 -12.74 5.89
C PHE A 285 7.86 -11.71 6.69
N LYS A 286 9.13 -11.98 6.99
CA LYS A 286 9.98 -10.98 7.68
C LYS A 286 10.18 -9.74 6.83
N GLU A 287 10.47 -9.93 5.55
CA GLU A 287 10.69 -8.85 4.60
C GLU A 287 9.46 -7.96 4.46
N HIS A 288 8.28 -8.55 4.30
CA HIS A 288 7.06 -7.81 3.98
C HIS A 288 6.19 -7.43 5.18
N LEU A 289 6.37 -8.04 6.36
CA LEU A 289 5.53 -7.76 7.54
C LEU A 289 6.32 -7.26 8.78
N LEU A 290 7.62 -7.52 8.89
CA LEU A 290 8.41 -7.02 10.04
C LEU A 290 9.25 -5.79 9.72
N LYS A 291 9.55 -5.55 8.44
CA LYS A 291 10.21 -4.32 8.04
C LYS A 291 9.18 -3.18 8.10
N LYS A 292 9.03 -2.58 9.28
CA LYS A 292 8.19 -1.39 9.46
C LYS A 292 8.71 -0.29 8.52
N ALA A 293 7.82 0.36 7.77
CA ALA A 293 8.19 1.59 7.07
C ALA A 293 8.73 2.58 8.11
N GLU A 294 9.98 2.99 7.93
CA GLU A 294 10.61 3.99 8.78
C GLU A 294 9.92 5.35 8.61
N LYS A 295 9.30 5.57 7.45
CA LYS A 295 8.65 6.81 7.03
C LYS A 295 7.32 6.53 6.36
N THR A 296 6.28 7.18 6.86
CA THR A 296 4.92 7.13 6.30
C THR A 296 4.54 8.47 5.70
N VAL A 297 3.95 8.48 4.50
CA VAL A 297 3.54 9.69 3.80
C VAL A 297 2.06 9.62 3.44
N ALA A 298 1.24 10.48 4.05
CA ALA A 298 -0.16 10.59 3.70
C ALA A 298 -0.36 11.65 2.60
N ILE A 299 -0.94 11.24 1.47
CA ILE A 299 -1.25 12.13 0.35
C ILE A 299 -2.74 12.46 0.39
N VAL A 300 -3.05 13.69 0.80
CA VAL A 300 -4.41 14.18 0.93
C VAL A 300 -4.83 14.92 -0.34
N VAL A 301 -5.83 14.37 -1.01
CA VAL A 301 -6.37 14.82 -2.28
C VAL A 301 -7.64 15.64 -2.07
N GLY A 302 -7.70 16.81 -2.69
CA GLY A 302 -8.94 17.54 -2.96
C GLY A 302 -9.06 18.90 -2.27
N PRO A 303 -10.20 19.59 -2.47
CA PRO A 303 -11.19 19.33 -3.52
C PRO A 303 -10.62 19.65 -4.93
N ALA A 304 -11.36 19.28 -5.99
CA ALA A 304 -10.99 19.55 -7.39
C ALA A 304 -12.17 20.12 -8.18
N ASN A 305 -12.12 21.40 -8.57
CA ASN A 305 -13.19 22.09 -9.29
C ASN A 305 -12.78 22.47 -10.72
N HIS A 306 -11.66 21.93 -11.22
CA HIS A 306 -11.10 22.30 -12.52
C HIS A 306 -11.64 21.44 -13.68
N PRO A 307 -11.61 21.96 -14.92
CA PRO A 307 -12.01 21.18 -16.10
C PRO A 307 -11.11 19.96 -16.35
N PRO A 308 -11.61 18.89 -17.00
CA PRO A 308 -10.82 17.72 -17.36
C PRO A 308 -9.56 18.05 -18.18
N GLY A 309 -8.43 17.39 -17.88
CA GLY A 309 -7.12 17.65 -18.49
C GLY A 309 -6.32 18.79 -17.88
N THR A 310 -6.91 19.48 -16.89
CA THR A 310 -6.22 20.42 -16.01
C THR A 310 -6.47 20.00 -14.59
N HIS A 311 -5.43 19.97 -13.77
CA HIS A 311 -5.57 19.80 -12.34
C HIS A 311 -6.29 18.49 -11.92
N GLU A 312 -5.75 17.38 -12.40
CA GLU A 312 -6.18 16.00 -12.10
C GLU A 312 -5.64 15.55 -10.73
N VAL A 313 -6.03 16.23 -9.65
CA VAL A 313 -5.40 16.06 -8.32
C VAL A 313 -5.50 14.63 -7.77
N ALA A 314 -6.58 13.91 -8.08
CA ALA A 314 -6.73 12.50 -7.71
C ALA A 314 -5.75 11.59 -8.44
N ALA A 315 -5.56 11.79 -9.75
CA ALA A 315 -4.58 11.04 -10.52
C ALA A 315 -3.16 11.40 -10.09
N GLY A 316 -2.88 12.68 -9.85
CA GLY A 316 -1.59 13.14 -9.32
C GLY A 316 -1.26 12.56 -7.94
N GLY A 317 -2.25 12.49 -7.04
CA GLY A 317 -2.11 11.88 -5.73
C GLY A 317 -1.74 10.39 -5.81
N ARG A 318 -2.49 9.62 -6.61
CA ARG A 318 -2.19 8.19 -6.84
C ARG A 318 -0.83 7.97 -7.50
N LEU A 319 -0.46 8.81 -8.46
CA LEU A 319 0.85 8.73 -9.09
C LEU A 319 1.99 9.00 -8.10
N MET A 320 1.86 10.01 -7.23
CA MET A 320 2.84 10.28 -6.18
C MET A 320 2.94 9.10 -5.21
N ALA A 321 1.81 8.53 -4.78
CA ALA A 321 1.81 7.38 -3.87
C ALA A 321 2.52 6.18 -4.50
N TRP A 322 2.18 5.88 -5.75
CA TRP A 322 2.85 4.84 -6.51
C TRP A 322 4.37 5.10 -6.60
N CYS A 323 4.80 6.34 -6.90
CA CYS A 323 6.22 6.67 -7.02
C CYS A 323 6.98 6.50 -5.71
N LEU A 324 6.35 6.85 -4.58
CA LEU A 324 6.94 6.68 -3.25
C LEU A 324 7.03 5.20 -2.85
N ASN A 325 6.01 4.41 -3.19
CA ASN A 325 5.97 2.97 -2.88
C ASN A 325 6.88 2.13 -3.79
N HIS A 326 7.32 2.68 -4.93
CA HIS A 326 8.19 2.01 -5.92
C HIS A 326 9.57 2.68 -6.06
N MET A 327 10.01 3.39 -5.02
CA MET A 327 11.37 3.95 -4.98
C MET A 327 12.42 2.85 -4.94
N GLU A 328 13.38 2.91 -5.85
CA GLU A 328 14.43 1.90 -6.00
C GLU A 328 15.58 2.14 -5.02
N ASN A 329 15.80 3.39 -4.61
CA ASN A 329 16.98 3.82 -3.85
C ASN A 329 16.66 4.52 -2.52
N VAL A 330 15.39 4.47 -2.08
CA VAL A 330 14.96 4.97 -0.77
C VAL A 330 14.10 3.90 -0.09
N PRO A 331 14.69 2.99 0.70
CA PRO A 331 13.93 1.95 1.37
C PRO A 331 13.15 2.52 2.57
N GLY A 332 12.18 1.75 3.08
CA GLY A 332 11.51 2.05 4.34
C GLY A 332 10.48 3.18 4.24
N PHE A 333 9.92 3.41 3.05
CA PHE A 333 8.81 4.33 2.84
C PHE A 333 7.52 3.56 2.57
N GLU A 334 6.42 4.11 3.07
CA GLU A 334 5.07 3.71 2.70
C GLU A 334 4.23 4.98 2.50
N SER A 335 3.35 4.98 1.51
CA SER A 335 2.46 6.09 1.22
C SER A 335 1.06 5.64 0.84
N GLN A 336 0.07 6.44 1.24
CA GLN A 336 -1.35 6.18 0.99
C GLN A 336 -2.08 7.45 0.58
N VAL A 337 -3.15 7.29 -0.19
CA VAL A 337 -3.97 8.40 -0.72
C VAL A 337 -5.26 8.52 0.07
N PHE A 338 -5.56 9.72 0.55
CA PHE A 338 -6.77 10.08 1.27
C PHE A 338 -7.57 11.09 0.44
N TYR A 339 -8.85 10.83 0.20
CA TYR A 339 -9.73 11.74 -0.55
C TYR A 339 -10.59 12.65 0.35
N GLU A 340 -10.52 12.40 1.65
CA GLU A 340 -11.17 13.16 2.71
C GLU A 340 -10.27 13.15 3.95
N TRP A 341 -10.47 14.10 4.85
CA TRP A 341 -9.78 14.08 6.14
C TRP A 341 -10.51 13.12 7.10
N SER A 342 -9.78 12.22 7.76
CA SER A 342 -10.33 11.21 8.66
C SER A 342 -9.44 11.00 9.89
N ASP A 343 -9.95 10.24 10.87
CA ASP A 343 -9.20 9.76 12.04
C ASP A 343 -8.36 8.51 11.76
N ASP A 344 -8.12 8.19 10.48
CA ASP A 344 -7.32 7.05 10.05
C ASP A 344 -5.90 7.08 10.65
N ALA A 345 -5.49 5.96 11.25
CA ALA A 345 -4.23 5.89 11.98
C ALA A 345 -2.99 6.16 11.09
N PHE A 346 -3.01 5.83 9.80
CA PHE A 346 -1.92 6.12 8.88
C PHE A 346 -1.80 7.62 8.63
N LEU A 347 -2.92 8.30 8.34
CA LEU A 347 -2.96 9.76 8.18
C LEU A 347 -2.49 10.46 9.45
N GLN A 348 -3.07 10.06 10.60
CA GLN A 348 -2.82 10.70 11.88
C GLN A 348 -1.40 10.49 12.41
N ASN A 349 -0.70 9.43 11.99
CA ASN A 349 0.69 9.13 12.38
C ASN A 349 1.71 9.35 11.26
N ALA A 350 1.33 10.01 10.16
CA ALA A 350 2.22 10.25 9.03
C ALA A 350 3.50 10.99 9.44
N SER A 351 4.64 10.58 8.88
CA SER A 351 5.92 11.30 8.98
C SER A 351 5.90 12.58 8.16
N SER A 352 5.12 12.62 7.08
CA SER A 352 4.83 13.82 6.31
C SER A 352 3.45 13.76 5.67
N ILE A 353 2.80 14.91 5.55
CA ILE A 353 1.54 15.05 4.80
C ILE A 353 1.80 15.81 3.51
N VAL A 354 1.31 15.28 2.40
CA VAL A 354 1.32 15.92 1.10
C VAL A 354 -0.10 16.35 0.75
N PHE A 355 -0.30 17.63 0.49
CA PHE A 355 -1.57 18.15 -0.02
C PHE A 355 -1.48 18.38 -1.53
N ILE A 356 -2.48 17.85 -2.25
CA ILE A 356 -2.71 18.12 -3.67
C ILE A 356 -4.22 18.37 -3.89
N GLY A 357 -4.60 19.57 -4.30
CA GLY A 357 -6.00 20.02 -4.27
C GLY A 357 -6.14 21.48 -4.67
N ASP A 358 -7.38 21.94 -4.84
CA ASP A 358 -7.74 23.29 -5.34
C ASP A 358 -7.35 24.43 -4.41
N GLN A 359 -7.42 24.26 -3.08
CA GLN A 359 -6.95 25.23 -2.09
C GLN A 359 -6.77 24.56 -0.73
N PHE A 360 -5.81 25.06 0.06
CA PHE A 360 -5.71 24.81 1.50
C PHE A 360 -6.78 25.66 2.24
N PRO A 361 -7.30 25.31 3.44
CA PRO A 361 -6.96 24.18 4.33
C PRO A 361 -7.81 22.90 4.17
N ALA A 362 -7.41 21.86 4.91
CA ALA A 362 -8.10 20.57 5.05
C ALA A 362 -9.59 20.69 5.45
N GLU A 363 -10.01 21.82 6.02
CA GLU A 363 -11.41 22.15 6.31
C GLU A 363 -12.34 22.04 5.09
N ARG A 364 -11.78 22.19 3.90
CA ARG A 364 -12.50 22.09 2.62
C ARG A 364 -12.68 20.64 2.17
N LEU A 365 -12.20 19.69 2.96
CA LEU A 365 -12.32 18.23 2.80
C LEU A 365 -13.26 17.59 3.83
N GLY A 366 -13.93 18.36 4.71
CA GLY A 366 -14.83 17.78 5.73
C GLY A 366 -15.07 18.65 6.97
N SER A 367 -15.02 18.04 8.16
CA SER A 367 -15.27 18.72 9.44
C SER A 367 -14.11 19.64 9.85
N ALA A 368 -14.29 20.94 9.64
CA ALA A 368 -13.26 21.99 9.68
C ALA A 368 -12.35 22.00 10.93
N ASP A 369 -12.91 22.11 12.14
CA ASP A 369 -12.11 22.40 13.33
C ASP A 369 -11.19 21.22 13.73
N ALA A 370 -11.68 19.99 13.64
CA ALA A 370 -10.91 18.80 14.00
C ALA A 370 -9.72 18.57 13.05
N ALA A 371 -9.88 18.83 11.75
CA ALA A 371 -8.83 18.59 10.77
C ALA A 371 -7.62 19.51 10.95
N MET A 372 -7.85 20.78 11.30
CA MET A 372 -6.77 21.72 11.56
C MET A 372 -6.08 21.47 12.90
N ASP A 373 -6.81 21.00 13.91
CA ASP A 373 -6.23 20.58 15.20
C ASP A 373 -5.35 19.33 15.03
N ASP A 374 -5.83 18.31 14.32
CA ASP A 374 -5.06 17.11 13.99
C ASP A 374 -3.79 17.47 13.23
N LEU A 375 -3.92 18.25 12.14
CA LEU A 375 -2.80 18.69 11.33
C LEU A 375 -1.80 19.51 12.15
N SER A 376 -2.28 20.39 13.03
CA SER A 376 -1.42 21.13 13.96
C SER A 376 -0.68 20.19 14.91
N GLY A 377 -1.34 19.13 15.40
CA GLY A 377 -0.71 18.09 16.21
C GLY A 377 0.37 17.30 15.46
N ILE A 378 0.13 16.98 14.18
CA ILE A 378 1.09 16.31 13.29
C ILE A 378 2.32 17.17 13.06
N VAL A 379 2.09 18.44 12.76
CA VAL A 379 3.14 19.41 12.50
C VAL A 379 3.95 19.71 13.77
N ALA A 380 3.30 19.87 14.92
CA ALA A 380 3.93 20.23 16.20
C ALA A 380 4.85 19.13 16.78
N ARG A 381 4.62 17.86 16.42
CA ARG A 381 5.52 16.75 16.78
C ARG A 381 6.67 16.55 15.77
N GLY A 382 6.89 17.52 14.88
CA GLY A 382 7.96 17.50 13.88
C GLY A 382 7.58 16.82 12.55
N GLY A 383 6.29 16.57 12.31
CA GLY A 383 5.82 16.01 11.04
C GLY A 383 6.07 16.95 9.85
N GLY A 384 6.34 16.36 8.69
CA GLY A 384 6.52 17.09 7.44
C GLY A 384 5.22 17.59 6.83
N ILE A 385 5.31 18.64 6.00
CA ILE A 385 4.19 19.11 5.18
C ILE A 385 4.65 19.59 3.82
N VAL A 386 4.04 19.09 2.75
CA VAL A 386 4.31 19.50 1.37
C VAL A 386 3.02 19.89 0.69
N CYS A 387 2.98 21.10 0.13
CA CYS A 387 1.83 21.58 -0.65
C CYS A 387 2.20 21.67 -2.13
N VAL A 388 1.44 20.96 -2.96
CA VAL A 388 1.67 20.88 -4.41
C VAL A 388 0.59 21.66 -5.17
N HIS A 389 1.06 22.52 -6.07
CA HIS A 389 0.30 23.41 -6.92
C HIS A 389 -0.74 24.24 -6.14
N TYR A 390 -2.03 24.05 -6.40
CA TYR A 390 -3.11 24.82 -5.78
C TYR A 390 -3.21 24.62 -4.25
N ALA A 391 -2.67 23.52 -3.70
CA ALA A 391 -2.57 23.33 -2.26
C ALA A 391 -1.64 24.34 -1.58
N THR A 392 -0.82 25.08 -2.34
CA THR A 392 -0.06 26.23 -1.81
C THR A 392 -0.93 27.48 -1.59
N GLY A 393 -2.19 27.45 -2.03
CA GLY A 393 -3.09 28.59 -2.09
C GLY A 393 -4.06 28.73 -0.93
N LEU A 394 -4.30 29.97 -0.53
CA LEU A 394 -5.36 30.40 0.40
C LEU A 394 -6.35 31.32 -0.32
N ALA A 395 -7.61 31.29 0.10
CA ALA A 395 -8.59 32.29 -0.30
C ALA A 395 -8.35 33.62 0.43
N ALA A 396 -8.86 34.71 -0.14
CA ALA A 396 -8.72 36.04 0.47
C ALA A 396 -9.34 36.13 1.88
N ASP A 397 -10.38 35.35 2.14
CA ASP A 397 -11.07 35.32 3.44
C ASP A 397 -10.37 34.41 4.47
N ASP A 398 -9.39 33.59 4.04
CA ASP A 398 -8.61 32.73 4.95
C ASP A 398 -7.37 33.46 5.51
N VAL A 399 -7.00 34.61 4.94
CA VAL A 399 -5.79 35.34 5.30
C VAL A 399 -6.11 36.60 6.09
N LEU A 400 -5.40 36.78 7.21
CA LEU A 400 -5.48 38.02 7.98
C LEU A 400 -4.87 39.19 7.19
N ASP A 401 -5.26 40.42 7.52
CA ASP A 401 -4.63 41.64 6.95
C ASP A 401 -3.13 41.72 7.24
N SER A 402 -2.65 41.07 8.30
CA SER A 402 -1.22 40.90 8.61
C SER A 402 -0.50 39.97 7.63
N GLY A 403 -1.25 39.16 6.88
CA GLY A 403 -0.74 38.05 6.08
C GLY A 403 -0.31 36.84 6.91
N ASP A 404 -0.63 36.80 8.20
CA ASP A 404 -0.30 35.70 9.10
C ASP A 404 -1.30 34.53 8.91
N HIS A 405 -0.77 33.31 8.81
CA HIS A 405 -1.56 32.09 8.62
C HIS A 405 -0.69 30.85 8.97
N PRO A 406 -1.23 29.75 9.54
CA PRO A 406 -0.45 28.54 9.84
C PRO A 406 0.39 28.03 8.67
N LEU A 407 -0.18 28.00 7.46
CA LEU A 407 0.52 27.58 6.24
C LEU A 407 1.82 28.36 5.99
N LEU A 408 1.88 29.66 6.32
CA LEU A 408 3.10 30.46 6.20
C LEU A 408 4.23 29.88 7.06
N HIS A 409 3.91 29.48 8.29
CA HIS A 409 4.87 28.92 9.25
C HIS A 409 5.20 27.46 8.95
N TRP A 410 4.27 26.75 8.32
CA TRP A 410 4.37 25.32 8.04
C TRP A 410 5.15 25.03 6.77
N THR A 411 4.98 25.82 5.71
CA THR A 411 5.69 25.60 4.43
C THR A 411 6.69 26.70 4.10
N GLY A 412 6.65 27.84 4.80
CA GLY A 412 7.53 28.99 4.58
C GLY A 412 6.97 30.06 3.65
N GLY A 413 5.77 29.85 3.09
CA GLY A 413 5.15 30.77 2.14
C GLY A 413 3.82 30.25 1.60
N TYR A 414 3.01 31.12 1.02
CA TYR A 414 1.75 30.72 0.38
C TYR A 414 1.35 31.63 -0.77
N PHE A 415 0.49 31.12 -1.62
CA PHE A 415 -0.19 31.86 -2.67
C PHE A 415 -1.50 32.44 -2.14
N ALA A 416 -1.76 33.74 -2.34
CA ALA A 416 -3.10 34.27 -2.22
C ALA A 416 -3.35 35.38 -3.22
N ALA A 417 -4.53 35.35 -3.83
CA ALA A 417 -4.99 36.40 -4.73
C ALA A 417 -6.15 37.15 -4.08
N ARG A 418 -6.31 38.44 -4.42
CA ARG A 418 -7.42 39.30 -3.95
C ARG A 418 -7.42 39.58 -2.44
N CYS A 419 -6.31 39.38 -1.73
CA CYS A 419 -6.16 39.82 -0.34
C CYS A 419 -5.57 41.24 -0.23
N ASN A 420 -5.64 41.85 0.96
CA ASN A 420 -5.21 43.25 1.13
C ASN A 420 -3.68 43.44 1.14
N HIS A 421 -2.92 42.44 1.62
CA HIS A 421 -1.49 42.59 1.87
C HIS A 421 -0.59 42.27 0.65
N HIS A 422 -1.02 41.40 -0.27
CA HIS A 422 -0.32 41.13 -1.53
C HIS A 422 -1.26 40.61 -2.62
N GLN A 423 -0.73 40.38 -3.82
CA GLN A 423 -1.50 39.88 -4.97
C GLN A 423 -0.65 38.87 -5.76
N SER A 424 -0.76 37.60 -5.39
CA SER A 424 -0.14 36.51 -6.16
C SER A 424 -0.76 36.39 -7.56
N LYS A 425 0.01 35.83 -8.49
CA LYS A 425 -0.40 35.63 -9.88
C LYS A 425 -0.14 34.21 -10.34
N ALA A 426 -1.08 33.66 -11.09
CA ALA A 426 -0.95 32.40 -11.80
C ALA A 426 -1.09 32.68 -13.30
N ALA A 427 -0.23 32.09 -14.12
CA ALA A 427 -0.31 32.25 -15.58
C ALA A 427 0.27 31.02 -16.27
N ILE A 428 -0.38 30.58 -17.35
CA ILE A 428 0.12 29.50 -18.20
C ILE A 428 1.12 30.04 -19.22
N PHE A 429 2.35 29.52 -19.23
CA PHE A 429 3.38 29.86 -20.21
C PHE A 429 4.46 28.77 -20.29
N GLU A 430 5.36 28.88 -21.27
CA GLU A 430 6.59 28.08 -21.32
C GLU A 430 7.56 28.64 -20.28
N ALA A 431 7.69 27.95 -19.14
CA ALA A 431 8.53 28.35 -18.03
C ALA A 431 9.86 27.59 -18.07
N THR A 432 10.97 28.30 -17.87
CA THR A 432 12.26 27.68 -17.53
C THR A 432 12.36 27.65 -16.01
N ILE A 433 12.36 26.46 -15.44
CA ILE A 433 12.47 26.25 -13.99
C ILE A 433 13.93 26.05 -13.65
N THR A 434 14.49 27.00 -12.89
CA THR A 434 15.90 27.05 -12.54
C THR A 434 16.07 26.80 -11.04
N PRO A 435 16.93 25.85 -10.64
CA PRO A 435 17.24 25.64 -9.23
C PRO A 435 17.82 26.89 -8.55
N ALA A 436 17.34 27.20 -7.35
CA ALA A 436 17.78 28.35 -6.56
C ALA A 436 18.46 27.96 -5.24
N ALA A 437 18.20 26.75 -4.73
CA ALA A 437 18.85 26.25 -3.53
C ALA A 437 20.34 25.90 -3.78
N PRO A 438 21.21 25.97 -2.75
CA PRO A 438 22.58 25.48 -2.82
C PRO A 438 22.64 24.02 -3.27
N ALA A 439 23.69 23.66 -4.01
CA ALA A 439 23.92 22.30 -4.47
C ALA A 439 23.96 21.25 -3.33
N SER A 440 24.29 21.67 -2.11
CA SER A 440 24.30 20.83 -0.92
C SER A 440 22.91 20.51 -0.37
N HIS A 441 21.87 21.26 -0.75
CA HIS A 441 20.52 21.05 -0.21
C HIS A 441 19.96 19.71 -0.73
N PRO A 442 19.42 18.81 0.12
CA PRO A 442 18.99 17.47 -0.32
C PRO A 442 17.98 17.50 -1.47
N ILE A 443 17.03 18.44 -1.46
CA ILE A 443 16.04 18.59 -2.54
C ILE A 443 16.67 18.86 -3.91
N ARG A 444 17.89 19.41 -3.98
CA ARG A 444 18.60 19.78 -5.21
C ARG A 444 19.20 18.57 -5.95
N ARG A 445 19.26 17.40 -5.32
CA ARG A 445 19.92 16.20 -5.84
C ARG A 445 19.20 15.63 -7.08
N GLY A 446 19.95 15.31 -8.13
CA GLY A 446 19.45 14.52 -9.27
C GLY A 446 18.56 15.20 -10.33
N TRP A 447 18.26 16.49 -10.23
CA TRP A 447 17.54 17.22 -11.29
C TRP A 447 18.34 18.45 -11.74
N ASP A 448 18.03 19.05 -12.87
CA ASP A 448 18.65 20.32 -13.31
C ASP A 448 17.60 21.22 -13.96
N THR A 449 18.01 22.38 -14.45
CA THR A 449 17.12 23.33 -15.13
C THR A 449 16.33 22.64 -16.25
N PHE A 450 15.00 22.79 -16.22
CA PHE A 450 14.10 22.19 -17.20
C PHE A 450 13.08 23.19 -17.72
N GLN A 451 12.54 22.93 -18.91
CA GLN A 451 11.46 23.72 -19.49
C GLN A 451 10.14 22.95 -19.37
N VAL A 452 9.09 23.67 -18.98
CA VAL A 452 7.76 23.09 -18.84
C VAL A 452 6.70 24.12 -19.23
N LYS A 453 5.70 23.66 -20.00
CA LYS A 453 4.49 24.44 -20.24
C LYS A 453 3.51 24.20 -19.11
N ASP A 454 3.47 25.11 -18.16
CA ASP A 454 2.73 24.97 -16.90
C ASP A 454 2.15 26.31 -16.44
N GLU A 455 1.48 26.31 -15.28
CA GLU A 455 0.96 27.47 -14.57
C GLU A 455 1.72 27.72 -13.25
N PRO A 456 3.03 28.04 -13.28
CA PRO A 456 3.73 28.39 -12.05
C PRO A 456 3.15 29.67 -11.45
N TYR A 457 3.11 29.74 -10.12
CA TYR A 457 2.61 30.92 -9.42
C TYR A 457 3.75 31.85 -9.04
N THR A 458 3.49 33.15 -9.10
CA THR A 458 4.47 34.20 -8.78
C THR A 458 3.92 35.20 -7.78
N ARG A 459 4.81 36.03 -7.22
CA ARG A 459 4.49 36.96 -6.12
C ARG A 459 3.91 36.21 -4.93
N ILE A 460 4.57 35.11 -4.58
CA ILE A 460 4.28 34.31 -3.38
C ILE A 460 4.53 35.17 -2.15
N TRP A 461 3.67 35.03 -1.15
CA TRP A 461 3.86 35.68 0.13
C TRP A 461 4.76 34.84 1.02
N PHE A 462 5.89 35.42 1.39
CA PHE A 462 6.85 34.83 2.33
C PHE A 462 6.78 35.50 3.72
N GLY A 463 5.85 36.42 3.92
CA GLY A 463 5.85 37.35 5.05
C GLY A 463 6.35 38.73 4.66
N LYS A 464 6.11 39.71 5.54
CA LYS A 464 6.47 41.12 5.31
C LYS A 464 7.97 41.36 5.11
N ASP A 465 8.80 40.49 5.70
CA ASP A 465 10.26 40.59 5.70
C ASP A 465 10.92 39.66 4.64
N GLY A 466 10.12 38.99 3.80
CA GLY A 466 10.59 37.98 2.86
C GLY A 466 10.72 36.60 3.51
N LEU A 467 11.53 35.71 2.93
CA LEU A 467 11.76 34.35 3.45
C LEU A 467 12.16 34.40 4.93
N ALA A 468 11.45 33.64 5.76
CA ALA A 468 11.75 33.49 7.17
C ALA A 468 13.10 32.80 7.41
N ASP A 469 13.62 32.90 8.64
CA ASP A 469 14.78 32.11 9.06
C ASP A 469 14.48 30.60 8.89
N GLY A 470 15.42 29.88 8.28
CA GLY A 470 15.25 28.46 7.92
C GLY A 470 14.51 28.23 6.59
N ALA A 471 13.92 29.26 5.98
CA ALA A 471 13.27 29.15 4.68
C ALA A 471 14.25 29.41 3.52
N ILE A 472 14.05 28.71 2.40
CA ILE A 472 14.89 28.81 1.22
C ILE A 472 14.09 28.71 -0.08
N ALA A 473 14.53 29.44 -1.10
CA ALA A 473 14.04 29.27 -2.46
C ALA A 473 14.61 27.97 -3.04
N LEU A 474 13.74 27.05 -3.47
CA LEU A 474 14.13 25.81 -4.12
C LEU A 474 14.30 25.99 -5.63
N ALA A 475 13.34 26.68 -6.25
CA ALA A 475 13.30 26.89 -7.69
C ALA A 475 12.73 28.27 -8.04
N THR A 476 13.18 28.80 -9.16
CA THR A 476 12.72 30.07 -9.73
C THR A 476 12.26 29.88 -11.16
N ALA A 477 11.41 30.79 -11.64
CA ALA A 477 11.06 30.91 -13.05
C ALA A 477 11.11 32.37 -13.48
N GLU A 478 11.43 32.62 -14.75
CA GLU A 478 11.24 33.95 -15.34
C GLU A 478 9.77 34.16 -15.69
N TYR A 479 9.14 35.15 -15.06
CA TYR A 479 7.76 35.53 -15.36
C TYR A 479 7.63 35.96 -16.84
N PRO A 480 6.47 35.75 -17.51
CA PRO A 480 6.35 35.86 -18.97
C PRO A 480 6.91 37.16 -19.57
N PRO A 481 7.27 37.16 -20.88
CA PRO A 481 8.10 38.18 -21.55
C PRO A 481 7.60 39.64 -21.46
N LYS A 482 6.37 39.86 -21.02
CA LYS A 482 5.78 41.19 -20.86
C LYS A 482 6.24 41.90 -19.57
N ASP A 483 6.78 41.17 -18.59
CA ASP A 483 7.33 41.69 -17.32
C ASP A 483 8.39 40.69 -16.78
N PRO A 484 9.53 40.50 -17.47
CA PRO A 484 10.50 39.46 -17.13
C PRO A 484 11.12 39.75 -15.76
N LYS A 485 10.73 38.94 -14.78
CA LYS A 485 11.24 38.95 -13.41
C LYS A 485 11.46 37.52 -12.97
N THR A 486 12.60 37.26 -12.34
CA THR A 486 12.86 36.00 -11.67
C THR A 486 12.02 35.95 -10.39
N GLU A 487 11.12 34.98 -10.33
CA GLU A 487 10.17 34.80 -9.23
C GLU A 487 10.41 33.42 -8.59
N ILE A 488 10.24 33.32 -7.27
CA ILE A 488 10.31 32.05 -6.56
C ILE A 488 9.01 31.28 -6.83
N VAL A 489 9.13 30.06 -7.34
CA VAL A 489 8.00 29.18 -7.70
C VAL A 489 7.99 27.87 -6.88
N ALA A 490 9.03 27.65 -6.09
CA ALA A 490 9.05 26.62 -5.07
C ALA A 490 10.00 27.00 -3.92
N TRP A 491 9.65 26.61 -2.70
CA TRP A 491 10.36 26.95 -1.48
C TRP A 491 10.26 25.82 -0.46
N ALA A 492 11.16 25.84 0.52
CA ALA A 492 11.15 24.96 1.67
C ALA A 492 11.50 25.70 2.96
N ILE A 493 11.19 25.10 4.10
CA ILE A 493 11.54 25.61 5.43
C ILE A 493 11.97 24.46 6.35
N ASP A 494 13.12 24.61 7.00
CA ASP A 494 13.46 23.87 8.21
C ASP A 494 12.83 24.58 9.41
N ARG A 495 11.90 23.91 10.09
CA ARG A 495 11.11 24.51 11.17
C ARG A 495 11.83 24.35 12.52
N PRO A 496 11.68 25.29 13.47
CA PRO A 496 12.34 25.22 14.77
C PRO A 496 11.99 23.98 15.61
N ASP A 497 10.84 23.35 15.36
CA ASP A 497 10.40 22.12 16.02
C ASP A 497 11.01 20.84 15.41
N GLY A 498 11.94 20.99 14.46
CA GLY A 498 12.59 19.88 13.76
C GLY A 498 11.79 19.34 12.57
N GLY A 499 10.57 19.84 12.35
CA GLY A 499 9.80 19.50 11.17
C GLY A 499 10.24 20.25 9.92
N ARG A 500 9.73 19.82 8.76
CA ARG A 500 10.13 20.34 7.46
C ARG A 500 8.93 20.64 6.60
N GLY A 501 9.00 21.73 5.85
CA GLY A 501 7.90 22.22 5.01
C GLY A 501 8.34 22.51 3.59
N ALA A 502 7.47 22.30 2.60
CA ALA A 502 7.71 22.75 1.24
C ALA A 502 6.42 23.21 0.53
N GLY A 503 6.56 24.21 -0.34
CA GLY A 503 5.53 24.65 -1.27
C GLY A 503 6.07 24.61 -2.69
N ILE A 504 5.33 23.98 -3.60
CA ILE A 504 5.72 23.81 -5.01
C ILE A 504 4.52 24.21 -5.86
N THR A 505 4.63 25.19 -6.75
CA THR A 505 3.46 25.73 -7.48
C THR A 505 3.13 24.94 -8.76
N MET A 506 3.66 23.73 -8.92
CA MET A 506 3.56 22.90 -10.14
C MET A 506 3.40 21.42 -9.74
N PRO A 507 2.90 20.55 -10.63
CA PRO A 507 2.32 20.85 -11.95
C PRO A 507 0.83 21.20 -11.91
N HIS A 508 0.40 22.03 -12.89
CA HIS A 508 -1.01 22.24 -13.24
C HIS A 508 -1.54 21.17 -14.18
N PHE A 509 -0.75 20.80 -15.19
CA PHE A 509 -1.14 19.83 -16.20
C PHE A 509 -0.62 18.44 -15.84
N TYR A 510 -1.51 17.46 -15.81
CA TYR A 510 -1.16 16.08 -15.44
C TYR A 510 -0.06 15.47 -16.33
N ARG A 511 -0.05 15.78 -17.63
CA ARG A 511 1.04 15.34 -18.54
C ARG A 511 2.44 15.73 -18.05
N ASN A 512 2.59 16.83 -17.30
CA ASN A 512 3.90 17.28 -16.86
C ASN A 512 4.53 16.36 -15.81
N TRP A 513 3.77 15.42 -15.24
CA TRP A 513 4.33 14.32 -14.43
C TRP A 513 5.22 13.37 -15.24
N GLU A 514 5.14 13.36 -16.58
CA GLU A 514 6.08 12.63 -17.45
C GLU A 514 7.52 13.14 -17.31
N ARG A 515 7.67 14.43 -16.94
CA ARG A 515 8.97 15.09 -16.79
C ARG A 515 9.68 14.57 -15.55
N GLU A 516 10.79 13.87 -15.77
CA GLU A 516 11.58 13.26 -14.72
C GLU A 516 12.14 14.31 -13.75
N GLU A 517 12.61 15.45 -14.25
CA GLU A 517 13.19 16.51 -13.41
C GLU A 517 12.15 17.08 -12.44
N LEU A 518 10.93 17.36 -12.91
CA LEU A 518 9.84 17.85 -12.08
C LEU A 518 9.40 16.78 -11.06
N ARG A 519 9.23 15.54 -11.51
CA ARG A 519 8.81 14.43 -10.65
C ARG A 519 9.85 14.16 -9.56
N ARG A 520 11.13 14.05 -9.91
CA ARG A 520 12.23 13.87 -8.95
C ARG A 520 12.32 15.03 -7.97
N PHE A 521 12.17 16.27 -8.45
CA PHE A 521 12.15 17.45 -7.59
C PHE A 521 11.04 17.38 -6.52
N ILE A 522 9.82 17.00 -6.92
CA ILE A 522 8.69 16.82 -5.99
C ILE A 522 8.96 15.66 -5.02
N LEU A 523 9.39 14.50 -5.50
CA LEU A 523 9.68 13.33 -4.67
C LEU A 523 10.80 13.59 -3.66
N ASN A 524 11.87 14.27 -4.07
CA ASN A 524 12.93 14.71 -3.16
C ASN A 524 12.38 15.60 -2.04
N SER A 525 11.43 16.48 -2.35
CA SER A 525 10.80 17.37 -1.37
C SER A 525 9.98 16.58 -0.35
N ILE A 526 9.26 15.55 -0.81
CA ILE A 526 8.47 14.66 0.04
C ILE A 526 9.38 13.81 0.94
N VAL A 527 10.37 13.12 0.38
CA VAL A 527 11.34 12.31 1.14
C VAL A 527 12.07 13.15 2.19
N TRP A 528 12.52 14.34 1.80
CA TRP A 528 13.16 15.29 2.71
C TRP A 528 12.20 15.73 3.82
N SER A 529 10.94 16.06 3.50
CA SER A 529 9.95 16.50 4.48
C SER A 529 9.60 15.44 5.52
N ALA A 530 9.61 14.15 5.13
CA ALA A 530 9.43 13.02 6.05
C ALA A 530 10.63 12.82 6.99
N GLY A 531 11.72 13.56 6.81
CA GLY A 531 12.92 13.45 7.62
C GLY A 531 13.85 12.31 7.20
N ALA A 532 13.73 11.82 5.96
CA ALA A 532 14.69 10.86 5.40
C ALA A 532 15.80 11.57 4.62
N GLU A 533 16.85 10.80 4.32
CA GLU A 533 17.92 11.23 3.43
C GLU A 533 17.48 11.08 1.97
N VAL A 534 17.61 12.16 1.20
CA VAL A 534 17.43 12.13 -0.26
C VAL A 534 18.71 11.56 -0.88
N PRO A 535 18.69 10.54 -1.74
CA PRO A 535 19.92 9.97 -2.33
C PRO A 535 20.73 11.00 -3.13
N GLU A 536 22.04 10.78 -3.29
CA GLU A 536 22.94 11.71 -4.02
C GLU A 536 22.48 12.00 -5.46
N ASP A 537 21.94 10.98 -6.15
CA ASP A 537 21.38 11.07 -7.50
C ASP A 537 19.89 11.48 -7.50
N GLY A 538 19.35 11.86 -6.35
CA GLY A 538 17.92 12.10 -6.12
C GLY A 538 17.12 10.80 -6.04
N VAL A 539 15.82 10.94 -5.79
CA VAL A 539 14.90 9.80 -5.78
C VAL A 539 14.85 9.17 -7.18
N VAL A 540 15.02 7.84 -7.20
CA VAL A 540 14.82 6.99 -8.38
C VAL A 540 13.62 6.10 -8.11
N THR A 541 12.70 6.11 -9.06
CA THR A 541 11.49 5.29 -9.07
C THR A 541 11.25 4.91 -10.51
N THR A 542 10.70 3.72 -10.74
CA THR A 542 10.06 3.38 -12.01
C THR A 542 8.94 4.40 -12.28
N LEU A 543 8.40 4.55 -13.49
CA LEU A 543 7.20 5.37 -13.73
C LEU A 543 6.16 4.45 -14.38
N PRO A 544 4.91 4.41 -13.91
CA PRO A 544 3.90 3.58 -14.54
C PRO A 544 3.41 4.27 -15.82
N ASP A 545 2.65 3.57 -16.65
CA ASP A 545 1.88 4.27 -17.67
C ASP A 545 0.96 5.30 -16.98
N LEU A 546 1.07 6.58 -17.37
CA LEU A 546 0.27 7.64 -16.78
C LEU A 546 -1.25 7.41 -16.97
N MET A 547 -1.64 6.61 -17.97
CA MET A 547 -3.02 6.20 -18.22
C MET A 547 -3.56 5.24 -17.15
N THR A 548 -2.70 4.56 -16.40
CA THR A 548 -3.08 3.63 -15.32
C THR A 548 -3.94 4.34 -14.27
N PHE A 549 -3.66 5.61 -13.97
CA PHE A 549 -4.43 6.38 -12.99
C PHE A 549 -5.70 7.03 -13.55
N ARG A 550 -6.14 6.64 -14.76
CA ARG A 550 -7.39 7.07 -15.41
C ARG A 550 -7.67 8.59 -15.32
N PRO A 551 -6.73 9.49 -15.69
CA PRO A 551 -7.02 10.92 -15.76
C PRO A 551 -8.18 11.16 -16.74
N GLU A 552 -9.14 12.03 -16.40
CA GLU A 552 -10.30 12.30 -17.28
C GLU A 552 -9.87 12.91 -18.64
N SER A 553 -8.69 13.53 -18.67
CA SER A 553 -7.97 13.83 -19.90
C SER A 553 -6.46 13.93 -19.69
N LEU A 554 -5.67 13.42 -20.64
CA LEU A 554 -4.23 13.74 -20.69
C LEU A 554 -3.97 15.18 -21.18
N ASP A 555 -4.93 15.75 -21.93
CA ASP A 555 -4.83 17.10 -22.47
C ASP A 555 -6.15 17.89 -22.37
N PRO A 556 -6.09 19.21 -22.08
CA PRO A 556 -7.28 20.04 -22.12
C PRO A 556 -7.88 20.07 -23.54
N LYS A 557 -9.16 19.70 -23.67
CA LYS A 557 -9.88 19.85 -24.93
C LYS A 557 -9.90 21.34 -25.33
N PRO A 558 -9.47 21.71 -26.55
CA PRO A 558 -9.44 23.11 -26.96
C PRO A 558 -10.83 23.74 -26.84
N LYS A 559 -10.94 24.89 -26.17
CA LYS A 559 -12.20 25.63 -26.06
C LYS A 559 -12.72 25.93 -27.48
N LYS A 560 -13.90 25.41 -27.83
CA LYS A 560 -14.61 25.80 -29.07
C LYS A 560 -14.76 27.32 -29.03
N LYS A 561 -14.17 28.03 -30.00
CA LYS A 561 -14.42 29.47 -30.18
C LYS A 561 -15.92 29.65 -30.38
N ILE A 562 -16.58 30.31 -29.44
CA ILE A 562 -17.93 30.81 -29.63
C ILE A 562 -17.81 31.89 -30.69
N GLU A 563 -18.20 31.57 -31.93
CA GLU A 563 -18.39 32.58 -32.96
C GLU A 563 -19.46 33.56 -32.45
N LYS A 564 -19.04 34.78 -32.15
CA LYS A 564 -19.98 35.89 -31.95
C LYS A 564 -20.74 36.06 -33.26
N LYS A 565 -22.01 35.62 -33.29
CA LYS A 565 -22.94 35.99 -34.37
C LYS A 565 -22.98 37.52 -34.43
N LYS A 566 -22.58 38.07 -35.57
CA LYS A 566 -22.77 39.48 -35.91
C LYS A 566 -24.22 39.76 -36.27
#